data_AF-A0A1C5K0U9-F1
#
_entry.id   AF-A0A1C5K0U9-F1
#
_cell.length_a   1.000
_cell.length_b   1.000
_cell.length_c   1.000
_cell.angle_alpha   90.00
_cell.angle_beta   90.00
_cell.angle_gamma   90.00
#
_symmetry.space_group_name_H-M   'P 1'
#
loop_
_entity.id
_entity.type
_entity.pdbx_description
1 polymer ?
#
loop_
_entity_poly.entity_id
_entity_poly.type
_entity_poly.pdbx_seq_one_letter_code
_entity_poly.pdbx_strand_id
1 'polypeptide(L)' 'MAVRASELAAMVMIGDGVLGTVMPERHVSRWILGPQRWRPMRVFAERPALTRALGAVEAAVGMWWAARLPATSR' A
#
# COMPACT_ATOMS: atom_id res chain seq x y z
N MET A 1 10.37 19.73 6.55
CA MET A 1 10.12 18.39 7.13
C MET A 1 8.89 17.71 6.55
N ALA A 2 7.74 18.40 6.45
CA ALA A 2 6.49 17.81 5.96
C ALA A 2 6.60 17.13 4.58
N VAL A 3 7.21 17.77 3.57
CA VAL A 3 7.33 17.20 2.21
C VAL A 3 8.10 15.87 2.22
N ARG A 4 9.21 15.76 2.96
CA ARG A 4 9.99 14.52 3.05
C ARG A 4 9.21 13.39 3.72
N ALA A 5 8.43 13.71 4.76
CA ALA A 5 7.57 12.73 5.41
C ALA A 5 6.44 12.27 4.47
N SER A 6 5.86 13.19 3.69
CA SER A 6 4.86 12.85 2.66
C SER A 6 5.44 12.03 1.51
N GLU A 7 6.66 12.34 1.06
CA GLU A 7 7.41 11.54 0.08
C GLU A 7 7.60 10.11 0.59
N LEU A 8 8.03 9.98 1.84
CA LEU A 8 8.21 8.68 2.49
C LEU A 8 6.89 7.90 2.61
N ALA A 9 5.81 8.57 2.98
CA ALA A 9 4.49 7.97 3.02
C ALA A 9 4.04 7.49 1.62
N ALA A 10 4.25 8.31 0.57
CA ALA A 10 3.93 7.95 -0.80
C ALA A 10 4.76 6.74 -1.27
N MET A 11 6.06 6.70 -0.96
CA MET A 11 6.92 5.54 -1.28
C MET A 11 6.43 4.26 -0.60
N VAL A 12 6.02 4.34 0.67
CA VAL A 12 5.45 3.19 1.40
C VAL A 12 4.16 2.72 0.75
N MET A 13 3.24 3.63 0.42
CA MET A 13 1.99 3.28 -0.28
C MET A 13 2.23 2.63 -1.65
N ILE A 14 3.19 3.14 -2.42
CA ILE A 14 3.55 2.54 -3.71
C ILE A 14 4.07 1.12 -3.50
N GLY A 15 4.98 0.93 -2.55
CA GLY A 15 5.53 -0.39 -2.22
C GLY A 15 4.45 -1.37 -1.76
N ASP A 16 3.60 -0.95 -0.82
CA ASP A 16 2.51 -1.77 -0.28
C ASP A 16 1.50 -2.15 -1.38
N GLY A 17 1.06 -1.17 -2.16
CA GLY A 17 0.14 -1.39 -3.28
C GLY A 17 0.69 -2.34 -4.34
N VAL A 18 1.99 -2.23 -4.68
CA VAL A 18 2.65 -3.17 -5.60
C VAL A 18 2.70 -4.59 -5.01
N LEU A 19 3.02 -4.74 -3.71
CA LEU A 19 3.01 -6.04 -3.05
C LEU A 19 1.59 -6.65 -3.02
N GLY A 20 0.56 -5.85 -2.72
CA GLY A 20 -0.85 -6.26 -2.77
C GLY A 20 -1.32 -6.64 -4.18
N THR A 21 -0.77 -6.01 -5.21
CA THR A 21 -1.10 -6.29 -6.62
C THR A 21 -0.43 -7.56 -7.14
N VAL A 22 0.88 -7.70 -6.94
CA VAL A 22 1.66 -8.79 -7.54
C VAL A 22 1.57 -10.05 -6.67
N MET A 23 1.54 -9.89 -5.36
CA MET A 23 1.65 -10.98 -4.38
C MET A 23 0.54 -10.92 -3.32
N PRO A 24 -0.75 -10.80 -3.69
CA PRO A 24 -1.85 -10.55 -2.74
C PRO A 24 -1.90 -11.56 -1.58
N GLU A 25 -1.86 -12.86 -1.90
CA GLU A 25 -1.97 -13.92 -0.89
C GLU A 25 -0.76 -13.96 0.06
N ARG A 26 0.46 -13.88 -0.49
CA ARG A 26 1.70 -13.89 0.30
C ARG A 26 1.85 -12.62 1.14
N HIS A 27 1.43 -11.47 0.62
CA HIS A 27 1.47 -10.20 1.31
C HIS A 27 0.48 -10.21 2.49
N VAL A 28 -0.79 -10.54 2.25
CA VAL A 28 -1.85 -10.49 3.28
C VAL A 28 -1.69 -11.60 4.33
N SER A 29 -1.29 -12.82 3.94
CA SER A 29 -1.15 -13.95 4.88
C SER A 29 -0.17 -13.70 6.02
N ARG A 30 0.89 -12.90 5.81
CA ARG A 30 1.86 -12.54 6.85
C ARG A 30 1.24 -11.76 7.99
N TRP A 31 0.18 -11.01 7.72
CA TRP A 31 -0.51 -10.21 8.71
C TRP A 31 -1.62 -10.97 9.43
N ILE A 32 -2.08 -12.12 8.90
CA ILE A 32 -3.09 -12.97 9.54
C ILE A 32 -2.55 -13.56 10.86
N LEU A 33 -1.25 -13.86 10.93
CA LEU A 33 -0.57 -14.34 12.13
C LEU A 33 -0.23 -13.21 13.12
N GLY A 34 -0.57 -11.96 12.79
CA GLY A 34 -0.30 -10.78 13.61
C GLY A 34 -1.33 -10.52 14.73
N PRO A 35 -1.14 -9.42 15.49
CA PRO A 35 -2.02 -9.03 16.60
C PRO A 35 -3.52 -8.98 16.23
N GLN A 36 -4.43 -9.14 17.20
CA GLN A 36 -5.89 -9.23 17.02
C GLN A 36 -6.50 -8.18 16.05
N ARG A 37 -5.93 -6.97 16.02
CA ARG A 37 -6.31 -5.86 15.13
C ARG A 37 -6.19 -6.16 13.62
N TRP A 38 -5.38 -7.15 13.23
CA TRP A 38 -5.16 -7.53 11.82
C TRP A 38 -6.08 -8.67 11.36
N ARG A 39 -6.93 -9.22 12.22
CA ARG A 39 -7.90 -10.28 11.86
C ARG A 39 -8.78 -9.96 10.64
N PRO A 40 -9.20 -8.70 10.37
CA PRO A 40 -9.95 -8.37 9.17
C PRO A 40 -9.20 -8.67 7.86
N MET A 41 -7.86 -8.78 7.88
CA MET A 41 -7.08 -9.10 6.69
C MET A 41 -7.36 -10.47 6.10
N ARG A 42 -7.98 -11.39 6.87
CA ARG A 42 -8.39 -12.69 6.33
C ARG A 42 -9.35 -12.58 5.14
N VAL A 43 -10.22 -11.56 5.13
CA VAL A 43 -11.17 -11.31 4.02
C VAL A 43 -10.42 -10.98 2.72
N PHE A 44 -9.30 -10.26 2.81
CA PHE A 44 -8.44 -9.93 1.67
C PHE A 44 -7.63 -11.14 1.19
N ALA A 45 -7.26 -12.06 2.08
CA ALA A 45 -6.61 -13.31 1.69
C ALA A 45 -7.57 -14.27 0.98
N GLU A 46 -8.84 -14.31 1.39
CA GLU A 46 -9.89 -15.11 0.75
C GLU A 46 -10.33 -14.55 -0.62
N ARG A 47 -9.98 -13.29 -0.95
CA ARG A 47 -10.38 -12.59 -2.18
C ARG A 47 -9.18 -11.97 -2.90
N PRO A 48 -8.27 -12.77 -3.48
CA PRO A 48 -7.04 -12.26 -4.08
C PRO A 48 -7.29 -11.25 -5.20
N ALA A 49 -8.34 -11.42 -6.01
CA ALA A 49 -8.68 -10.46 -7.07
C ALA A 49 -9.03 -9.06 -6.52
N LEU A 50 -9.75 -9.00 -5.39
CA LEU A 50 -10.07 -7.74 -4.71
C LEU A 50 -8.80 -7.08 -4.17
N THR A 51 -7.92 -7.86 -3.53
CA THR A 51 -6.64 -7.35 -3.01
C THR A 51 -5.75 -6.83 -4.13
N ARG A 52 -5.74 -7.49 -5.30
CA ARG A 52 -5.00 -6.97 -6.47
C ARG A 52 -5.54 -5.62 -6.93
N ALA A 53 -6.87 -5.49 -7.04
CA ALA A 53 -7.50 -4.25 -7.45
C ALA A 53 -7.22 -3.12 -6.45
N LEU A 54 -7.34 -3.39 -5.15
CA LEU A 54 -7.06 -2.40 -4.11
C LEU A 54 -5.59 -2.01 -4.09
N GLY A 55 -4.67 -2.97 -4.20
CA GLY A 55 -3.23 -2.67 -4.28
C GLY A 55 -2.88 -1.83 -5.51
N ALA A 56 -3.52 -2.09 -6.66
CA ALA A 56 -3.27 -1.32 -7.87
C ALA A 56 -3.77 0.13 -7.71
N VAL A 57 -4.94 0.30 -7.09
CA VAL A 57 -5.48 1.62 -6.74
C VAL A 57 -4.57 2.34 -5.75
N GLU A 58 -4.09 1.66 -4.71
CA GLU A 58 -3.19 2.24 -3.71
C GLU A 58 -1.87 2.70 -4.34
N ALA A 59 -1.25 1.86 -5.17
CA ALA A 59 -0.02 2.22 -5.87
C ALA A 59 -0.24 3.43 -6.80
N ALA A 60 -1.37 3.48 -7.51
CA ALA A 60 -1.72 4.62 -8.36
C ALA A 60 -1.95 5.90 -7.55
N VAL A 61 -2.61 5.81 -6.39
CA VAL A 61 -2.81 6.94 -5.47
C VAL A 61 -1.49 7.42 -4.90
N GLY A 62 -0.59 6.51 -4.49
CA GLY A 62 0.75 6.86 -4.01
C GLY A 62 1.58 7.56 -5.08
N MET A 63 1.53 7.07 -6.32
CA MET A 63 2.19 7.69 -7.48
C MET A 63 1.65 9.09 -7.75
N TRP A 64 0.32 9.25 -7.77
CA TRP A 64 -0.35 10.53 -7.95
C TRP A 64 -0.01 11.51 -6.83
N TRP A 65 0.09 11.04 -5.58
CA TRP A 65 0.43 11.87 -4.45
C TRP A 65 1.88 12.36 -4.55
N ALA A 66 2.82 11.45 -4.82
CA ALA A 66 4.23 11.79 -5.04
C ALA A 66 4.39 12.82 -6.17
N ALA A 67 3.69 12.63 -7.29
CA ALA A 67 3.73 13.56 -8.43
C ALA A 67 3.20 14.97 -8.10
N ARG A 68 2.41 15.13 -7.04
CA ARG A 68 1.87 16.41 -6.58
C ARG A 68 2.67 17.04 -5.44
N LEU A 69 3.70 16.36 -4.93
CA LEU A 69 4.56 16.97 -3.92
C LEU A 69 5.34 18.12 -4.56
N PRO A 70 5.49 19.25 -3.85
CA PRO A 70 6.34 20.33 -4.33
C PRO A 70 7.74 19.76 -4.61
N ALA A 71 8.24 19.99 -5.83
CA ALA A 71 9.66 19.82 -6.06
C ALA A 71 10.36 20.63 -4.97
N THR A 72 11.33 20.04 -4.27
CA THR A 72 12.15 20.80 -3.34
C THR A 72 13.00 21.77 -4.18
N SER A 73 12.38 22.87 -4.63
CA SER A 73 13.04 23.97 -5.32
C SER A 73 13.19 25.09 -4.30
N ARG A 74 14.40 25.14 -3.73
CA ARG A 74 15.06 26.27 -3.05
C ARG A 74 14.28 27.01 -1.98
#